data_AF-A0A2H9VRS1-F1
#
_entry.id   AF-A0A2H9VRS1-F1
#
_cell.length_a   1.000
_cell.length_b   1.000
_cell.length_c   1.000
_cell.angle_alpha   90.00
_cell.angle_beta   90.00
_cell.angle_gamma   90.00
#
_symmetry.space_group_name_H-M   'P 1'
#
loop_
_entity.id
_entity.type
_entity.pdbx_description
1 polymer ?
#
loop_
_entity_poly.entity_id
_entity_poly.type
_entity_poly.pdbx_seq_one_letter_code
_entity_poly.pdbx_strand_id
1 'polypeptide(L)'
;MSPEEKKDLIIQVAKVIKRQNSSETYPYYHDFINICSAYGLDEYAFNMEILPNAYSQVPKVINSGPHCVIFGERCFTTEQMGLVFFNHPSKSEIYMKDDAFFRKDIREIEDADKSMELLEVFNSETLIDRRYLKFVYHLNKNLPYRVETFYAENIDALITKGFDDVTFYNLILKEFLQGYIHIWLEQTDLENFAKLKQHDSYHDFLTFIYAVNKNYPFYVNTQTFKTPQELVVFCQQDPAFRPALHKSLTNGNIQIWLHGIGKQDWYDEYLKLSTYINNLADYSDNEKLALRIQALQHVADPALSLPYLNASVKKIDFINIEGARPVISVFNLTCDNIGYVKARLSLRNTVNDNSLQPESITLSNTVIDFNSFEGKTVASVTVEVNPLHFVKDKQYSFEISIATLYQAITIPVTVTVVFPKKEYAIYLAKYAAFGAVFFLLIRAIDEKITDRQDFYPEIPTFAGIYNSFEDFYWKYIIVFIIMLCGLILSFRLIKKLEKL
;
A
#
# COMPACT_ATOMS: atom_id res chain seq x y z
N MET A 1 11.65 -11.65 -73.68
CA MET A 1 11.52 -11.51 -72.23
C MET A 1 10.55 -10.37 -71.90
N SER A 2 9.59 -10.60 -71.01
CA SER A 2 8.65 -9.58 -70.52
C SER A 2 9.34 -8.61 -69.53
N PRO A 3 8.76 -7.43 -69.26
CA PRO A 3 9.30 -6.51 -68.26
C PRO A 3 9.37 -7.10 -66.84
N GLU A 4 8.46 -8.00 -66.50
CA GLU A 4 8.39 -8.67 -65.19
C GLU A 4 9.49 -9.73 -65.07
N GLU A 5 9.70 -10.54 -66.11
CA GLU A 5 10.81 -11.50 -66.20
C GLU A 5 12.17 -10.80 -66.13
N LYS A 6 12.30 -9.62 -66.77
CA LYS A 6 13.50 -8.78 -66.71
C LYS A 6 13.81 -8.35 -65.28
N LYS A 7 12.79 -7.90 -64.56
CA LYS A 7 12.92 -7.42 -63.18
C LYS A 7 13.30 -8.56 -62.23
N ASP A 8 12.69 -9.73 -62.38
CA ASP A 8 13.02 -10.91 -61.58
C ASP A 8 14.45 -11.39 -61.84
N LEU A 9 14.89 -11.38 -63.11
CA LEU A 9 16.26 -11.70 -63.48
C LEU A 9 17.27 -10.72 -62.86
N ILE A 10 16.99 -9.41 -62.91
CA ILE A 10 17.83 -8.38 -62.26
C ILE A 10 17.95 -8.62 -60.75
N ILE A 11 16.84 -8.95 -60.08
CA ILE A 11 16.82 -9.24 -58.63
C ILE A 11 17.63 -10.51 -58.31
N GLN A 12 17.53 -11.56 -59.13
CA GLN A 12 18.29 -12.79 -58.95
C GLN A 12 19.80 -12.57 -59.14
N VAL A 13 20.19 -11.83 -60.17
CA VAL A 13 21.59 -11.45 -60.42
C VAL A 13 22.13 -10.58 -59.28
N ALA A 14 21.35 -9.61 -58.79
CA ALA A 14 21.72 -8.78 -57.65
C ALA A 14 21.92 -9.59 -56.35
N LYS A 15 21.08 -10.60 -56.09
CA LYS A 15 21.25 -11.52 -54.94
C LYS A 15 22.57 -12.31 -55.03
N VAL A 16 22.95 -12.76 -56.22
CA VAL A 16 24.20 -13.50 -56.42
C VAL A 16 25.42 -12.59 -56.31
N ILE A 17 25.38 -11.38 -56.90
CA ILE A 17 26.43 -10.37 -56.72
C ILE A 17 26.61 -10.03 -55.22
N LYS A 18 25.51 -9.84 -54.47
CA LYS A 18 25.56 -9.58 -53.03
C LYS A 18 26.23 -10.72 -52.26
N ARG A 19 25.91 -11.98 -52.58
CA ARG A 19 26.49 -13.18 -51.93
C ARG A 19 27.97 -13.40 -52.27
N GLN A 20 28.37 -13.11 -53.50
CA GLN A 20 29.79 -13.14 -53.89
C GLN A 20 30.59 -12.07 -53.15
N ASN A 21 30.04 -10.86 -53.01
CA ASN A 21 30.68 -9.78 -52.23
C ASN A 21 30.79 -10.12 -50.74
N SER A 22 29.96 -11.03 -50.21
CA SER A 22 30.03 -11.51 -48.83
C SER A 22 30.82 -12.83 -48.66
N SER A 23 31.63 -13.23 -49.65
CA SER A 23 32.50 -14.42 -49.61
C SER A 23 31.77 -15.77 -49.46
N GLU A 24 30.52 -15.89 -49.91
CA GLU A 24 29.85 -17.18 -50.05
C GLU A 24 30.28 -17.86 -51.37
N THR A 25 30.70 -19.13 -51.33
CA THR A 25 31.04 -19.90 -52.53
C THR A 25 29.76 -20.20 -53.32
N TYR A 26 29.51 -19.43 -54.37
CA TYR A 26 28.30 -19.51 -55.20
C TYR A 26 28.67 -19.43 -56.70
N PRO A 27 27.77 -19.88 -57.62
CA PRO A 27 27.98 -19.77 -59.06
C PRO A 27 28.36 -18.34 -59.44
N TYR A 28 29.30 -18.19 -60.37
CA TYR A 28 29.71 -16.88 -60.84
C TYR A 28 28.53 -16.22 -61.55
N TYR A 29 28.42 -14.88 -61.52
CA TYR A 29 27.39 -14.19 -62.31
C TYR A 29 27.46 -14.57 -63.81
N HIS A 30 28.63 -15.04 -64.29
CA HIS A 30 28.81 -15.66 -65.61
C HIS A 30 27.92 -16.89 -65.85
N ASP A 31 27.49 -17.61 -64.82
CA ASP A 31 26.57 -18.73 -64.93
C ASP A 31 25.13 -18.30 -65.28
N PHE A 32 24.79 -17.01 -65.08
CA PHE A 32 23.52 -16.44 -65.53
C PHE A 32 23.49 -16.13 -67.03
N ILE A 33 24.64 -16.12 -67.72
CA ILE A 33 24.67 -15.94 -69.19
C ILE A 33 23.90 -17.08 -69.87
N ASN A 34 24.00 -18.31 -69.33
CA ASN A 34 23.26 -19.48 -69.82
C ASN A 34 21.76 -19.42 -69.51
N ILE A 35 21.35 -18.70 -68.46
CA ILE A 35 19.94 -18.46 -68.14
C ILE A 35 19.39 -17.37 -69.07
N CYS A 36 20.18 -16.35 -69.38
CA CYS A 36 19.82 -15.25 -70.27
C CYS A 36 19.61 -15.72 -71.71
N SER A 37 20.42 -16.67 -72.19
CA SER A 37 20.26 -17.24 -73.53
C SER A 37 18.94 -18.00 -73.69
N ALA A 38 18.41 -18.61 -72.62
CA ALA A 38 17.08 -19.25 -72.63
C ALA A 38 15.92 -18.26 -72.82
N TYR A 39 16.13 -16.97 -72.51
CA TYR A 39 15.16 -15.88 -72.70
C TYR A 39 15.44 -15.02 -73.94
N GLY A 40 16.39 -15.44 -74.80
CA GLY A 40 16.76 -14.75 -76.03
C GLY A 40 17.63 -13.50 -75.83
N LEU A 41 18.26 -13.35 -74.66
CA LEU A 41 19.24 -12.30 -74.41
C LEU A 41 20.65 -12.82 -74.75
N ASP A 42 21.38 -12.07 -75.57
CA ASP A 42 22.78 -12.32 -75.80
C ASP A 42 23.66 -11.72 -74.68
N GLU A 43 24.95 -12.05 -74.72
CA GLU A 43 25.93 -11.57 -73.75
C GLU A 43 26.02 -10.03 -73.73
N TYR A 44 25.79 -9.38 -74.88
CA TYR A 44 25.77 -7.93 -74.98
C TYR A 44 24.60 -7.32 -74.20
N ALA A 45 23.38 -7.83 -74.41
CA ALA A 45 22.19 -7.38 -73.68
C ALA A 45 22.29 -7.68 -72.17
N PHE A 46 22.91 -8.79 -71.77
CA PHE A 46 23.19 -9.07 -70.37
C PHE A 46 24.12 -8.00 -69.75
N ASN A 47 25.25 -7.71 -70.41
CA ASN A 47 26.24 -6.76 -69.91
C ASN A 47 25.77 -5.30 -69.93
N MET A 48 24.89 -4.92 -70.87
CA MET A 48 24.44 -3.54 -71.02
C MET A 48 23.12 -3.23 -70.31
N GLU A 49 22.23 -4.22 -70.13
CA GLU A 49 20.88 -3.97 -69.63
C GLU A 49 20.55 -4.68 -68.32
N ILE A 50 21.17 -5.83 -68.03
CA ILE A 50 20.87 -6.61 -66.83
C ILE A 50 21.91 -6.31 -65.75
N LEU A 51 23.19 -6.44 -66.09
CA LEU A 51 24.30 -6.32 -65.15
C LEU A 51 24.38 -4.93 -64.49
N PRO A 52 24.28 -3.79 -65.21
CA PRO A 52 24.36 -2.46 -64.59
C PRO A 52 23.17 -2.17 -63.66
N ASN A 53 21.98 -2.66 -64.04
CA ASN A 53 20.76 -2.53 -63.24
C ASN A 53 20.75 -3.47 -62.02
N ALA A 54 21.45 -4.61 -62.09
CA ALA A 54 21.66 -5.47 -60.94
C ALA A 54 22.68 -4.85 -59.97
N TYR A 55 23.79 -4.29 -60.47
CA TYR A 55 24.77 -3.59 -59.64
C TYR A 55 24.19 -2.36 -58.92
N SER A 56 23.27 -1.62 -59.55
CA SER A 56 22.60 -0.48 -58.89
C SER A 56 21.66 -0.89 -57.76
N GLN A 57 21.25 -2.15 -57.68
CA GLN A 57 20.45 -2.72 -56.59
C GLN A 57 21.29 -3.33 -55.47
N VAL A 58 22.60 -3.50 -55.67
CA VAL A 58 23.52 -4.00 -54.63
C VAL A 58 24.16 -2.79 -53.93
N PRO A 59 24.10 -2.70 -52.59
CA PRO A 59 24.82 -1.66 -51.86
C PRO A 59 26.29 -1.67 -52.28
N LYS A 60 26.87 -0.51 -52.63
CA LYS A 60 28.30 -0.42 -52.96
C LYS A 60 29.12 -0.88 -51.75
N VAL A 61 29.59 -2.12 -51.78
CA VAL A 61 30.61 -2.59 -50.84
C VAL A 61 31.93 -2.03 -51.35
N ILE A 62 32.48 -1.04 -50.66
CA ILE A 62 33.81 -0.52 -50.95
C ILE A 62 34.81 -1.61 -50.54
N ASN A 63 35.27 -2.40 -51.51
CA ASN A 63 36.27 -3.46 -51.31
C ASN A 63 37.69 -3.03 -51.71
N SER A 64 37.87 -1.75 -52.07
CA SER A 64 39.14 -1.19 -52.53
C SER A 64 39.36 0.17 -51.90
N GLY A 65 40.46 0.32 -51.15
CA GLY A 65 40.83 1.55 -50.46
C GLY A 65 41.69 1.26 -49.23
N PRO A 66 42.11 2.33 -48.52
CA PRO A 66 42.69 2.22 -47.18
C PRO A 66 41.73 1.43 -46.28
N HIS A 67 42.27 0.48 -45.51
CA HIS A 67 41.49 -0.39 -44.64
C HIS A 67 42.33 -0.79 -43.43
N CYS A 68 41.66 -0.98 -42.30
CA CYS A 68 42.26 -1.55 -41.10
C CYS A 68 41.71 -2.96 -40.87
N VAL A 69 42.38 -3.75 -40.02
CA VAL A 69 41.95 -5.10 -39.66
C VAL A 69 41.69 -5.17 -38.16
N ILE A 70 40.41 -5.28 -37.78
CA ILE A 70 39.97 -5.38 -36.39
C ILE A 70 39.45 -6.79 -36.15
N PHE A 71 40.04 -7.50 -35.19
CA PHE A 71 39.67 -8.88 -34.82
C PHE A 71 39.60 -9.88 -35.98
N GLY A 72 40.36 -9.65 -37.05
CA GLY A 72 40.37 -10.48 -38.26
C GLY A 72 39.40 -10.04 -39.35
N GLU A 73 38.62 -8.99 -39.12
CA GLU A 73 37.65 -8.42 -40.06
C GLU A 73 38.21 -7.14 -40.69
N ARG A 74 38.15 -7.05 -42.03
CA ARG A 74 38.60 -5.85 -42.76
C ARG A 74 37.53 -4.77 -42.70
N CYS A 75 37.90 -3.60 -42.19
CA CYS A 75 37.03 -2.43 -42.10
C CYS A 75 37.56 -1.35 -43.05
N PHE A 76 36.71 -0.90 -43.97
CA PHE A 76 36.98 0.18 -44.92
C PHE A 76 36.32 1.50 -44.52
N THR A 77 35.48 1.48 -43.50
CA THR A 77 34.71 2.62 -42.99
C THR A 77 34.61 2.54 -41.47
N THR A 78 34.42 3.69 -40.84
CA THR A 78 34.19 3.76 -39.39
C THR A 78 32.91 3.06 -38.99
N GLU A 79 31.88 3.03 -39.84
CA GLU A 79 30.64 2.29 -39.57
C GLU A 79 30.85 0.78 -39.50
N GLN A 80 31.67 0.23 -40.40
CA GLN A 80 32.06 -1.20 -40.39
C GLN A 80 32.87 -1.52 -39.14
N MET A 81 33.80 -0.65 -38.76
CA MET A 81 34.56 -0.79 -37.52
C MET A 81 33.63 -0.79 -36.29
N GLY A 82 32.65 0.12 -36.23
CA GLY A 82 31.65 0.16 -35.18
C GLY A 82 30.85 -1.15 -35.07
N LEU A 83 30.46 -1.75 -36.20
CA LEU A 83 29.78 -3.04 -36.24
C LEU A 83 30.65 -4.19 -35.70
N VAL A 84 31.93 -4.24 -36.08
CA VAL A 84 32.87 -5.23 -35.55
C VAL A 84 32.99 -5.07 -34.04
N PHE A 85 33.16 -3.85 -33.54
CA PHE A 85 33.27 -3.62 -32.12
C PHE A 85 32.01 -4.02 -31.34
N PHE A 86 30.84 -3.70 -31.88
CA PHE A 86 29.55 -4.07 -31.32
C PHE A 86 29.37 -5.60 -31.20
N ASN A 87 29.82 -6.36 -32.20
CA ASN A 87 29.72 -7.82 -32.24
C ASN A 87 30.72 -8.52 -31.31
N HIS A 88 31.82 -7.86 -30.91
CA HIS A 88 32.88 -8.44 -30.05
C HIS A 88 33.12 -7.63 -28.76
N PRO A 89 32.10 -7.33 -27.94
CA PRO A 89 32.17 -6.33 -26.87
C PRO A 89 33.33 -6.53 -25.89
N SER A 90 33.54 -7.76 -25.38
CA SER A 90 34.60 -8.04 -24.41
C SER A 90 36.00 -7.83 -24.98
N LYS A 91 36.20 -8.05 -26.28
CA LYS A 91 37.48 -7.75 -26.94
C LYS A 91 37.60 -6.26 -27.19
N SER A 92 36.52 -5.61 -27.63
CA SER A 92 36.45 -4.18 -27.91
C SER A 92 36.75 -3.33 -26.70
N GLU A 93 36.16 -3.64 -25.53
CA GLU A 93 36.42 -2.94 -24.27
C GLU A 93 37.89 -2.99 -23.87
N ILE A 94 38.57 -4.11 -24.10
CA ILE A 94 40.01 -4.24 -23.84
C ILE A 94 40.81 -3.45 -24.87
N TYR A 95 40.42 -3.52 -26.14
CA TYR A 95 41.07 -2.83 -27.25
C TYR A 95 40.99 -1.31 -27.12
N MET A 96 39.89 -0.81 -26.56
CA MET A 96 39.58 0.60 -26.36
C MET A 96 39.98 1.13 -24.97
N LYS A 97 40.93 0.49 -24.29
CA LYS A 97 41.44 0.98 -22.99
C LYS A 97 42.30 2.24 -23.13
N ASP A 98 43.00 2.38 -24.25
CA ASP A 98 43.84 3.54 -24.56
C ASP A 98 43.54 4.09 -25.96
N ASP A 99 44.17 5.21 -26.31
CA ASP A 99 44.00 5.89 -27.59
C ASP A 99 44.90 5.30 -28.70
N ALA A 100 45.57 4.16 -28.48
CA ALA A 100 46.55 3.63 -29.42
C ALA A 100 45.91 3.23 -30.76
N PHE A 101 44.65 2.77 -30.73
CA PHE A 101 43.91 2.40 -31.94
C PHE A 101 43.59 3.61 -32.84
N PHE A 102 43.50 4.83 -32.29
CA PHE A 102 43.33 6.04 -33.11
C PHE A 102 44.56 6.31 -33.98
N ARG A 103 45.75 6.02 -33.46
CA ARG A 103 47.02 6.32 -34.15
C ARG A 103 47.26 5.39 -35.33
N LYS A 104 46.69 4.19 -35.29
CA LYS A 104 46.92 3.13 -36.28
C LYS A 104 45.67 2.88 -37.11
N ASP A 105 44.60 2.40 -36.51
CA ASP A 105 43.48 1.82 -37.27
C ASP A 105 42.51 2.88 -37.81
N ILE A 106 42.23 3.95 -37.05
CA ILE A 106 41.29 5.01 -37.50
C ILE A 106 41.93 5.89 -38.57
N ARG A 107 43.19 6.30 -38.38
CA ARG A 107 43.93 7.08 -39.39
C ARG A 107 44.22 6.30 -40.68
N GLU A 108 44.09 4.97 -40.65
CA GLU A 108 44.17 4.12 -41.83
C GLU A 108 42.91 4.21 -42.70
N ILE A 109 41.76 4.63 -42.16
CA ILE A 109 40.48 4.66 -42.89
C ILE A 109 39.84 6.05 -42.97
N GLU A 110 40.21 6.99 -42.10
CA GLU A 110 39.68 8.35 -42.06
C GLU A 110 40.80 9.40 -42.20
N ASP A 111 40.42 10.63 -42.55
CA ASP A 111 41.34 11.76 -42.56
C ASP A 111 41.71 12.24 -41.14
N ALA A 112 42.67 13.17 -41.07
CA ALA A 112 43.19 13.68 -39.80
C ALA A 112 42.15 14.46 -39.00
N ASP A 113 41.28 15.22 -39.66
CA ASP A 113 40.26 16.05 -39.00
C ASP A 113 39.18 15.17 -38.37
N LYS A 114 38.69 14.18 -39.12
CA LYS A 114 37.73 13.19 -38.63
C LYS A 114 38.33 12.31 -37.53
N SER A 115 39.60 11.92 -37.66
CA SER A 115 40.31 11.19 -36.60
C SER A 115 40.39 11.98 -35.29
N MET A 116 40.58 13.30 -35.37
CA MET A 116 40.59 14.18 -34.19
C MET A 116 39.19 14.33 -33.57
N GLU A 117 38.14 14.50 -34.39
CA GLU A 117 36.74 14.53 -33.93
C GLU A 117 36.39 13.24 -33.15
N LEU A 118 36.74 12.07 -33.71
CA LEU A 118 36.49 10.78 -33.08
C LEU A 118 37.28 10.62 -31.76
N LEU A 119 38.51 11.15 -31.71
CA LEU A 119 39.33 11.14 -30.49
C LEU A 119 38.74 12.03 -29.39
N GLU A 120 38.18 13.19 -29.76
CA GLU A 120 37.47 14.07 -28.82
C GLU A 120 36.23 13.39 -28.24
N VAL A 121 35.43 12.72 -29.08
CA VAL A 121 34.26 11.94 -28.63
C VAL A 121 34.69 10.84 -27.66
N PHE A 122 35.75 10.11 -27.98
CA PHE A 122 36.28 9.05 -27.11
C PHE A 122 36.78 9.59 -25.77
N ASN A 123 37.46 10.73 -25.75
CA ASN A 123 37.97 11.33 -24.52
C ASN A 123 36.88 12.06 -23.71
N SER A 124 35.69 12.30 -24.28
CA SER A 124 34.60 13.02 -23.62
C SER A 124 33.95 12.26 -22.46
N GLU A 125 34.15 10.95 -22.35
CA GLU A 125 33.58 10.11 -21.30
C GLU A 125 34.69 9.46 -20.46
N THR A 126 34.54 9.47 -19.14
CA THR A 126 35.56 8.98 -18.20
C THR A 126 35.38 7.51 -17.87
N LEU A 127 34.14 7.03 -17.80
CA LEU A 127 33.83 5.65 -17.45
C LEU A 127 34.01 4.76 -18.69
N ILE A 128 34.82 3.69 -18.55
CA ILE A 128 35.23 2.82 -19.67
C ILE A 128 34.02 2.27 -20.43
N ASP A 129 33.04 1.70 -19.72
CA ASP A 129 31.88 1.06 -20.36
C ASP A 129 31.02 2.09 -21.13
N ARG A 130 30.82 3.27 -20.54
CA ARG A 130 30.09 4.39 -21.17
C ARG A 130 30.85 4.92 -22.37
N ARG A 131 32.17 5.06 -22.26
CA ARG A 131 33.06 5.51 -23.34
C ARG A 131 32.98 4.54 -24.52
N TYR A 132 33.11 3.24 -24.25
CA TYR A 132 32.98 2.18 -25.24
C TYR A 132 31.65 2.29 -25.99
N LEU A 133 30.52 2.33 -25.26
CA LEU A 133 29.19 2.44 -25.89
C LEU A 133 29.04 3.72 -26.71
N LYS A 134 29.44 4.88 -26.15
CA LYS A 134 29.36 6.17 -26.83
C LYS A 134 30.14 6.15 -28.13
N PHE A 135 31.36 5.61 -28.08
CA PHE A 135 32.22 5.52 -29.25
C PHE A 135 31.66 4.57 -30.31
N VAL A 136 31.17 3.39 -29.92
CA VAL A 136 30.57 2.42 -30.85
C VAL A 136 29.34 2.99 -31.57
N TYR A 137 28.41 3.63 -30.85
CA TYR A 137 27.24 4.25 -31.49
C TYR A 137 27.59 5.50 -32.29
N HIS A 138 28.65 6.22 -31.92
CA HIS A 138 29.13 7.35 -32.71
C HIS A 138 29.74 6.89 -34.04
N LEU A 139 30.49 5.77 -34.03
CA LEU A 139 31.03 5.14 -35.23
C LEU A 139 29.92 4.60 -36.15
N ASN A 140 28.85 4.03 -35.59
CA ASN A 140 27.73 3.52 -36.36
C ASN A 140 26.38 3.77 -35.66
N LYS A 141 25.67 4.79 -36.14
CA LYS A 141 24.39 5.23 -35.57
C LYS A 141 23.21 4.30 -35.87
N ASN A 142 23.38 3.34 -36.78
CA ASN A 142 22.33 2.39 -37.17
C ASN A 142 22.35 1.10 -36.33
N LEU A 143 23.25 1.01 -35.34
CA LEU A 143 23.35 -0.17 -34.48
C LEU A 143 22.15 -0.26 -33.53
N PRO A 144 21.55 -1.45 -33.37
CA PRO A 144 20.49 -1.65 -32.39
C PRO A 144 21.02 -1.59 -30.96
N TYR A 145 20.14 -1.30 -30.00
CA TYR A 145 20.50 -1.46 -28.58
C TYR A 145 20.51 -2.92 -28.20
N ARG A 146 21.58 -3.39 -27.55
CA ARG A 146 21.67 -4.76 -27.07
C ARG A 146 21.46 -4.82 -25.56
N VAL A 147 20.47 -5.60 -25.13
CA VAL A 147 20.30 -6.03 -23.74
C VAL A 147 20.28 -7.55 -23.72
N GLU A 148 21.29 -8.15 -23.11
CA GLU A 148 21.53 -9.60 -23.14
C GLU A 148 21.53 -10.15 -24.58
N THR A 149 20.55 -10.99 -24.93
CA THR A 149 20.39 -11.61 -26.25
C THR A 149 19.43 -10.86 -27.18
N PHE A 150 18.75 -9.84 -26.67
CA PHE A 150 17.77 -9.07 -27.42
C PHE A 150 18.42 -7.84 -28.06
N TYR A 151 18.04 -7.57 -29.31
CA TYR A 151 18.45 -6.41 -30.09
C TYR A 151 17.23 -5.55 -30.39
N ALA A 152 17.22 -4.33 -29.87
CA ALA A 152 16.15 -3.36 -30.10
C ALA A 152 16.54 -2.38 -31.20
N GLU A 153 15.75 -2.33 -32.27
CA GLU A 153 15.96 -1.41 -33.39
C GLU A 153 15.68 0.05 -33.01
N ASN A 154 14.80 0.27 -32.03
CA ASN A 154 14.41 1.58 -31.51
C ASN A 154 13.93 1.46 -30.07
N ILE A 155 13.74 2.61 -29.41
CA ILE A 155 13.36 2.66 -28.00
C ILE A 155 12.00 2.01 -27.73
N ASP A 156 11.05 2.13 -28.66
CA ASP A 156 9.73 1.53 -28.50
C ASP A 156 9.81 -0.01 -28.48
N ALA A 157 10.62 -0.60 -29.36
CA ALA A 157 10.86 -2.04 -29.37
C ALA A 157 11.50 -2.51 -28.05
N LEU A 158 12.45 -1.74 -27.51
CA LEU A 158 13.11 -2.04 -26.23
C LEU A 158 12.10 -2.03 -25.07
N ILE A 159 11.34 -0.93 -24.94
CA ILE A 159 10.40 -0.75 -23.83
C ILE A 159 9.24 -1.74 -23.94
N THR A 160 8.69 -1.95 -25.15
CA THR A 160 7.64 -2.95 -25.39
C THR A 160 8.09 -4.34 -24.93
N LYS A 161 9.33 -4.73 -25.27
CA LYS A 161 9.89 -5.99 -24.81
C LYS A 161 10.02 -6.07 -23.29
N GLY A 162 10.33 -4.94 -22.64
CA GLY A 162 10.31 -4.80 -21.18
C GLY A 162 8.97 -5.15 -20.56
N PHE A 163 7.85 -4.81 -21.21
CA PHE A 163 6.53 -5.10 -20.67
C PHE A 163 6.05 -6.56 -20.87
N ASP A 164 6.78 -7.37 -21.66
CA ASP A 164 6.53 -8.81 -21.78
C ASP A 164 7.07 -9.61 -20.58
N ASP A 165 8.13 -9.13 -19.93
CA ASP A 165 8.81 -9.81 -18.82
C ASP A 165 9.37 -8.80 -17.81
N VAL A 166 8.92 -8.90 -16.56
CA VAL A 166 9.36 -8.05 -15.45
C VAL A 166 10.88 -8.12 -15.20
N THR A 167 11.51 -9.26 -15.49
CA THR A 167 12.96 -9.42 -15.35
C THR A 167 13.68 -8.55 -16.36
N PHE A 168 13.23 -8.59 -17.61
CA PHE A 168 13.75 -7.75 -18.68
C PHE A 168 13.47 -6.26 -18.44
N TYR A 169 12.29 -5.90 -17.93
CA TYR A 169 11.99 -4.52 -17.50
C TYR A 169 13.01 -4.00 -16.47
N ASN A 170 13.34 -4.81 -15.47
CA ASN A 170 14.32 -4.43 -14.45
C ASN A 170 15.75 -4.31 -15.01
N LEU A 171 16.10 -5.09 -16.03
CA LEU A 171 17.37 -4.91 -16.75
C LEU A 171 17.39 -3.59 -17.51
N ILE A 172 16.32 -3.24 -18.24
CA ILE A 172 16.21 -1.95 -18.92
C ILE A 172 16.32 -0.80 -17.92
N LEU A 173 15.65 -0.90 -16.76
CA LEU A 173 15.78 0.09 -15.69
C LEU A 173 17.23 0.22 -15.21
N LYS A 174 17.93 -0.89 -15.00
CA LYS A 174 19.34 -0.86 -14.58
C LYS A 174 20.22 -0.16 -15.62
N GLU A 175 20.06 -0.50 -16.89
CA GLU A 175 20.77 0.11 -18.02
C GLU A 175 20.46 1.61 -18.14
N PHE A 176 19.21 2.01 -17.88
CA PHE A 176 18.79 3.41 -17.81
C PHE A 176 19.52 4.16 -16.69
N LEU A 177 19.50 3.62 -15.47
CA LEU A 177 20.16 4.22 -14.30
C LEU A 177 21.69 4.26 -14.45
N GLN A 178 22.25 3.36 -15.27
CA GLN A 178 23.66 3.38 -15.64
C GLN A 178 23.99 4.36 -16.77
N GLY A 179 23.00 5.04 -17.34
CA GLY A 179 23.18 6.03 -18.41
C GLY A 179 23.44 5.43 -19.80
N TYR A 180 23.36 4.10 -19.96
CA TYR A 180 23.67 3.45 -21.23
C TYR A 180 22.61 3.71 -22.30
N ILE A 181 21.33 3.74 -21.91
CA ILE A 181 20.24 4.13 -22.81
C ILE A 181 20.36 5.60 -23.22
N HIS A 182 20.80 6.49 -22.32
CA HIS A 182 21.01 7.91 -22.62
C HIS A 182 22.05 8.07 -23.72
N ILE A 183 23.18 7.36 -23.62
CA ILE A 183 24.26 7.37 -24.62
C ILE A 183 23.76 6.86 -25.97
N TRP A 184 23.02 5.74 -25.98
CA TRP A 184 22.47 5.21 -27.22
C TRP A 184 21.55 6.21 -27.92
N LEU A 185 20.62 6.82 -27.19
CA LEU A 185 19.67 7.77 -27.76
C LEU A 185 20.35 9.08 -28.19
N GLU A 186 21.33 9.58 -27.42
CA GLU A 186 22.11 10.78 -27.81
C GLU A 186 22.76 10.61 -29.18
N GLN A 187 23.24 9.41 -29.49
CA GLN A 187 23.95 9.14 -30.74
C GLN A 187 23.02 8.73 -31.90
N THR A 188 21.89 8.07 -31.60
CA THR A 188 21.04 7.41 -32.61
C THR A 188 19.66 8.03 -32.80
N ASP A 189 19.10 8.68 -31.77
CA ASP A 189 17.72 9.16 -31.74
C ASP A 189 17.58 10.41 -30.85
N LEU A 190 17.92 11.57 -31.44
CA LEU A 190 17.88 12.86 -30.76
C LEU A 190 16.46 13.26 -30.31
N GLU A 191 15.41 12.77 -30.97
CA GLU A 191 14.03 13.08 -30.62
C GLU A 191 13.68 12.46 -29.26
N ASN A 192 13.96 11.17 -29.08
CA ASN A 192 13.73 10.50 -27.81
C ASN A 192 14.75 10.89 -26.75
N PHE A 193 15.99 11.21 -27.14
CA PHE A 193 16.97 11.77 -26.21
C PHE A 193 16.49 13.08 -25.55
N ALA A 194 15.82 13.96 -26.31
CA ALA A 194 15.29 15.22 -25.79
C ALA A 194 14.20 15.05 -24.71
N LYS A 195 13.62 13.84 -24.58
CA LYS A 195 12.60 13.49 -23.57
C LYS A 195 13.22 13.07 -22.23
N LEU A 196 14.53 12.82 -22.19
CA LEU A 196 15.25 12.43 -20.97
C LEU A 196 15.43 13.63 -20.04
N LYS A 197 15.35 13.39 -18.73
CA LYS A 197 15.66 14.38 -17.69
C LYS A 197 17.09 14.17 -17.20
N GLN A 198 17.68 15.19 -16.57
CA GLN A 198 19.09 15.18 -16.14
C GLN A 198 19.43 14.24 -14.96
N HIS A 199 18.45 13.51 -14.42
CA HIS A 199 18.63 12.69 -13.23
C HIS A 199 18.43 11.20 -13.57
N ASP A 200 19.38 10.37 -13.13
CA ASP A 200 19.33 8.91 -13.29
C ASP A 200 18.51 8.30 -12.14
N SER A 201 17.20 8.57 -12.10
CA SER A 201 16.29 8.04 -11.07
C SER A 201 15.17 7.18 -11.65
N TYR A 202 14.54 6.37 -10.81
CA TYR A 202 13.36 5.60 -11.19
C TYR A 202 12.18 6.50 -11.63
N HIS A 203 12.05 7.69 -11.04
CA HIS A 203 11.05 8.67 -11.46
C HIS A 203 11.29 9.21 -12.85
N ASP A 204 12.55 9.48 -13.17
CA ASP A 204 12.92 9.95 -14.50
C ASP A 204 12.75 8.85 -15.54
N PHE A 205 13.06 7.60 -15.17
CA PHE A 205 12.76 6.44 -16.02
C PHE A 205 11.26 6.30 -16.33
N LEU A 206 10.39 6.37 -15.31
CA LEU A 206 8.95 6.32 -15.54
C LEU A 206 8.45 7.51 -16.36
N THR A 207 8.94 8.71 -16.07
CA THR A 207 8.58 9.91 -16.84
C THR A 207 8.98 9.75 -18.30
N PHE A 208 10.19 9.24 -18.55
CA PHE A 208 10.71 8.98 -19.87
C PHE A 208 9.87 7.95 -20.63
N ILE A 209 9.55 6.81 -20.02
CA ILE A 209 8.69 5.77 -20.64
C ILE A 209 7.39 6.38 -21.16
N TYR A 210 6.71 7.18 -20.33
CA TYR A 210 5.42 7.77 -20.71
C TYR A 210 5.54 8.96 -21.66
N ALA A 211 6.69 9.64 -21.70
CA ALA A 211 7.00 10.64 -22.71
C ALA A 211 7.27 10.00 -24.09
N VAL A 212 7.88 8.81 -24.12
CA VAL A 212 8.06 8.03 -25.35
C VAL A 212 6.71 7.57 -25.87
N ASN A 213 5.93 6.86 -25.04
CA ASN A 213 4.59 6.41 -25.41
C ASN A 213 3.66 6.30 -24.20
N LYS A 214 2.63 7.14 -24.21
CA LYS A 214 1.59 7.21 -23.18
C LYS A 214 0.72 5.96 -23.05
N ASN A 215 0.76 5.04 -24.02
CA ASN A 215 -0.06 3.83 -24.02
C ASN A 215 0.63 2.63 -23.37
N TYR A 216 1.88 2.79 -22.90
CA TYR A 216 2.54 1.73 -22.15
C TYR A 216 1.77 1.39 -20.86
N PRO A 217 1.72 0.10 -20.47
CA PRO A 217 1.09 -0.26 -19.21
C PRO A 217 1.94 0.22 -18.03
N PHE A 218 1.39 0.11 -16.82
CA PHE A 218 2.06 0.47 -15.58
C PHE A 218 2.31 -0.76 -14.73
N TYR A 219 3.55 -0.92 -14.25
CA TYR A 219 3.92 -1.98 -13.34
C TYR A 219 3.63 -1.61 -11.89
N VAL A 220 2.98 -2.53 -11.19
CA VAL A 220 3.00 -2.58 -9.73
C VAL A 220 3.48 -3.97 -9.34
N ASN A 221 4.71 -4.02 -8.83
CA ASN A 221 5.41 -5.28 -8.56
C ASN A 221 5.51 -6.13 -9.85
N THR A 222 4.81 -7.26 -9.93
CA THR A 222 4.81 -8.18 -11.08
C THR A 222 3.59 -8.03 -11.99
N GLN A 223 2.61 -7.20 -11.60
CA GLN A 223 1.37 -7.02 -12.35
C GLN A 223 1.43 -5.77 -13.22
N THR A 224 0.81 -5.85 -14.41
CA THR A 224 0.70 -4.73 -15.35
C THR A 224 -0.74 -4.27 -15.48
N PHE A 225 -0.92 -2.95 -15.62
CA PHE A 225 -2.22 -2.32 -15.76
C PHE A 225 -2.20 -1.38 -16.96
N LYS A 226 -3.14 -1.52 -17.90
CA LYS A 226 -3.23 -0.63 -19.06
C LYS A 226 -3.98 0.65 -18.72
N THR A 227 -4.91 0.57 -17.77
CA THR A 227 -5.71 1.71 -17.33
C THR A 227 -5.73 1.84 -15.80
N PRO A 228 -5.84 3.07 -15.26
CA PRO A 228 -6.01 3.28 -13.82
C PRO A 228 -7.24 2.58 -13.23
N GLN A 229 -8.31 2.45 -14.02
CA GLN A 229 -9.53 1.73 -13.65
C GLN A 229 -9.24 0.25 -13.39
N GLU A 230 -8.49 -0.42 -14.27
CA GLU A 230 -8.08 -1.82 -14.08
C GLU A 230 -7.32 -2.02 -12.77
N LEU A 231 -6.39 -1.11 -12.46
CA LEU A 231 -5.62 -1.14 -11.22
C LEU A 231 -6.53 -1.05 -9.99
N VAL A 232 -7.51 -0.14 -10.01
CA VAL A 232 -8.44 0.05 -8.90
C VAL A 232 -9.36 -1.16 -8.71
N VAL A 233 -9.93 -1.70 -9.79
CA VAL A 233 -10.76 -2.90 -9.75
C VAL A 233 -9.96 -4.09 -9.21
N PHE A 234 -8.72 -4.27 -9.67
CA PHE A 234 -7.85 -5.33 -9.18
C PHE A 234 -7.54 -5.19 -7.68
N CYS A 235 -7.25 -3.96 -7.22
CA CYS A 235 -7.02 -3.66 -5.80
C CYS A 235 -8.24 -3.95 -4.90
N GLN A 236 -9.46 -3.87 -5.44
CA GLN A 236 -10.68 -4.24 -4.72
C GLN A 236 -10.81 -5.77 -4.59
N GLN A 237 -10.45 -6.50 -5.64
CA GLN A 237 -10.57 -7.96 -5.72
C GLN A 237 -9.46 -8.71 -4.97
N ASP A 238 -8.23 -8.19 -4.98
CA ASP A 238 -7.07 -8.83 -4.35
C ASP A 238 -6.49 -8.01 -3.19
N PRO A 239 -6.81 -8.37 -1.92
CA PRO A 239 -6.22 -7.77 -0.74
C PRO A 239 -4.69 -7.88 -0.67
N ALA A 240 -4.10 -8.95 -1.20
CA ALA A 240 -2.66 -9.21 -1.12
C ALA A 240 -1.83 -8.27 -2.04
N PHE A 241 -2.47 -7.65 -3.03
CA PHE A 241 -1.86 -6.67 -3.91
C PHE A 241 -1.64 -5.29 -3.24
N ARG A 242 -2.44 -4.97 -2.22
CA ARG A 242 -2.45 -3.63 -1.60
C ARG A 242 -1.09 -3.17 -1.07
N PRO A 243 -0.26 -3.99 -0.39
CA PRO A 243 1.08 -3.60 0.01
C PRO A 243 1.97 -3.13 -1.15
N ALA A 244 1.86 -3.78 -2.32
CA ALA A 244 2.61 -3.38 -3.51
C ALA A 244 2.10 -2.03 -4.05
N LEU A 245 0.77 -1.85 -4.10
CA LEU A 245 0.18 -0.57 -4.49
C LEU A 245 0.55 0.57 -3.52
N HIS A 246 0.54 0.30 -2.22
CA HIS A 246 0.96 1.26 -1.19
C HIS A 246 2.39 1.75 -1.42
N LYS A 247 3.32 0.83 -1.75
CA LYS A 247 4.70 1.19 -2.08
C LYS A 247 4.75 2.10 -3.31
N SER A 248 4.01 1.78 -4.36
CA SER A 248 3.94 2.63 -5.56
C SER A 248 3.33 4.02 -5.29
N LEU A 249 2.30 4.12 -4.45
CA LEU A 249 1.68 5.40 -4.07
C LEU A 249 2.61 6.26 -3.22
N THR A 250 3.29 5.66 -2.24
CA THR A 250 4.25 6.33 -1.36
C THR A 250 5.43 6.86 -2.15
N ASN A 251 5.90 6.08 -3.11
CA ASN A 251 6.99 6.47 -3.98
C ASN A 251 6.57 7.52 -5.01
N GLY A 252 5.29 7.86 -5.20
CA GLY A 252 4.89 8.84 -6.21
C GLY A 252 4.76 8.28 -7.63
N ASN A 253 4.90 6.96 -7.82
CA ASN A 253 4.94 6.33 -9.14
C ASN A 253 3.60 6.42 -9.87
N ILE A 254 2.50 6.27 -9.13
CA ILE A 254 1.13 6.36 -9.66
C ILE A 254 0.86 7.76 -10.20
N GLN A 255 1.34 8.79 -9.49
CA GLN A 255 1.18 10.18 -9.87
C GLN A 255 1.90 10.49 -11.19
N ILE A 256 3.14 9.97 -11.35
CA ILE A 256 3.90 10.08 -12.61
C ILE A 256 3.16 9.39 -13.74
N TRP A 257 2.62 8.19 -13.50
CA TRP A 257 1.85 7.46 -14.50
C TRP A 257 0.58 8.22 -14.91
N LEU A 258 -0.25 8.66 -13.96
CA LEU A 258 -1.48 9.42 -14.24
C LEU A 258 -1.20 10.69 -15.06
N HIS A 259 -0.16 11.43 -14.71
CA HIS A 259 0.26 12.59 -15.47
C HIS A 259 0.73 12.20 -16.88
N GLY A 260 1.58 11.18 -17.00
CA GLY A 260 2.13 10.69 -18.27
C GLY A 260 1.08 10.20 -19.26
N ILE A 261 -0.01 9.58 -18.79
CA ILE A 261 -1.12 9.13 -19.65
C ILE A 261 -2.15 10.24 -19.94
N GLY A 262 -1.91 11.47 -19.49
CA GLY A 262 -2.80 12.62 -19.70
C GLY A 262 -4.05 12.63 -18.82
N LYS A 263 -4.05 11.95 -17.67
CA LYS A 263 -5.14 11.97 -16.68
C LYS A 263 -4.90 13.05 -15.62
N GLN A 264 -4.76 14.30 -16.08
CA GLN A 264 -4.43 15.43 -15.21
C GLN A 264 -5.49 15.67 -14.12
N ASP A 265 -6.78 15.59 -14.47
CA ASP A 265 -7.88 15.76 -13.51
C ASP A 265 -7.79 14.77 -12.33
N TRP A 266 -7.37 13.53 -12.62
CA TRP A 266 -7.19 12.50 -11.60
C TRP A 266 -5.97 12.78 -10.73
N TYR A 267 -4.87 13.18 -11.35
CA TYR A 267 -3.66 13.57 -10.65
C TYR A 267 -3.94 14.73 -9.68
N ASP A 268 -4.64 15.77 -10.14
CA ASP A 268 -4.92 16.97 -9.34
C ASP A 268 -5.84 16.65 -8.15
N GLU A 269 -6.95 15.92 -8.37
CA GLU A 269 -7.86 15.56 -7.28
C GLU A 269 -7.21 14.58 -6.30
N TYR A 270 -6.45 13.60 -6.78
CA TYR A 270 -5.68 12.70 -5.91
C TYR A 270 -4.64 13.46 -5.08
N LEU A 271 -3.92 14.40 -5.67
CA LEU A 271 -2.92 15.22 -4.97
C LEU A 271 -3.56 16.06 -3.87
N LYS A 272 -4.72 16.66 -4.14
CA LYS A 272 -5.51 17.41 -3.17
C LYS A 272 -5.95 16.53 -2.00
N LEU A 273 -6.52 15.36 -2.28
CA LEU A 273 -6.94 14.40 -1.24
C LEU A 273 -5.75 13.86 -0.44
N SER A 274 -4.64 13.53 -1.10
CA SER A 274 -3.42 13.05 -0.47
C SER A 274 -2.82 14.11 0.47
N THR A 275 -2.78 15.37 0.05
CA THR A 275 -2.35 16.50 0.90
C THR A 275 -3.24 16.63 2.13
N TYR A 276 -4.56 16.54 1.97
CA TYR A 276 -5.50 16.55 3.09
C TYR A 276 -5.24 15.39 4.07
N ILE A 277 -5.08 14.17 3.57
CA ILE A 277 -4.80 12.96 4.38
C ILE A 277 -3.48 13.11 5.15
N ASN A 278 -2.45 13.69 4.55
CA ASN A 278 -1.15 13.87 5.20
C ASN A 278 -1.24 14.78 6.43
N ASN A 279 -2.10 15.79 6.36
CA ASN A 279 -2.32 16.79 7.40
C ASN A 279 -3.22 16.28 8.55
N LEU A 280 -3.77 15.06 8.46
CA LEU A 280 -4.53 14.46 9.55
C LEU A 280 -3.60 14.08 10.72
N ALA A 281 -3.57 14.90 11.77
CA ALA A 281 -2.65 14.74 12.90
C ALA A 281 -2.87 13.45 13.72
N ASP A 282 -4.13 13.03 13.86
CA ASP A 282 -4.52 11.93 14.74
C ASP A 282 -4.50 10.53 14.07
N TYR A 283 -3.97 10.47 12.84
CA TYR A 283 -3.91 9.24 12.07
C TYR A 283 -2.47 8.77 11.95
N SER A 284 -2.25 7.47 12.20
CA SER A 284 -0.92 6.86 12.00
C SER A 284 -0.59 6.75 10.50
N ASP A 285 0.67 6.56 10.16
CA ASP A 285 1.09 6.45 8.75
C ASP A 285 0.39 5.30 8.03
N ASN A 286 0.20 4.16 8.71
CA ASN A 286 -0.52 3.01 8.15
C ASN A 286 -2.00 3.34 7.87
N GLU A 287 -2.64 4.10 8.74
CA GLU A 287 -4.04 4.54 8.54
C GLU A 287 -4.14 5.53 7.38
N LYS A 288 -3.20 6.48 7.29
CA LYS A 288 -3.08 7.41 6.17
C LYS A 288 -2.87 6.68 4.84
N LEU A 289 -2.10 5.59 4.85
CA LEU A 289 -1.90 4.76 3.66
C LEU A 289 -3.20 4.09 3.19
N ALA A 290 -4.01 3.55 4.10
CA ALA A 290 -5.32 2.99 3.76
C ALA A 290 -6.26 4.06 3.18
N LEU A 291 -6.27 5.25 3.79
CA LEU A 291 -7.02 6.40 3.27
C LEU A 291 -6.57 6.84 1.87
N ARG A 292 -5.27 6.75 1.55
CA ARG A 292 -4.75 7.07 0.21
C ARG A 292 -5.21 6.06 -0.85
N ILE A 293 -5.27 4.77 -0.54
CA ILE A 293 -5.87 3.79 -1.47
C ILE A 293 -7.34 4.12 -1.69
N GLN A 294 -8.09 4.41 -0.62
CA GLN A 294 -9.49 4.79 -0.75
C GLN A 294 -9.67 6.08 -1.55
N ALA A 295 -8.78 7.06 -1.40
CA ALA A 295 -8.77 8.27 -2.22
C ALA A 295 -8.54 7.97 -3.70
N LEU A 296 -7.60 7.06 -4.03
CA LEU A 296 -7.39 6.61 -5.41
C LEU A 296 -8.64 5.92 -5.97
N GLN A 297 -9.31 5.08 -5.17
CA GLN A 297 -10.56 4.42 -5.55
C GLN A 297 -11.67 5.44 -5.83
N HIS A 298 -11.78 6.47 -4.99
CA HIS A 298 -12.78 7.53 -5.14
C HIS A 298 -12.51 8.45 -6.34
N VAL A 299 -11.24 8.74 -6.64
CA VAL A 299 -10.86 9.47 -7.86
C VAL A 299 -11.21 8.65 -9.10
N ALA A 300 -11.06 7.33 -9.02
CA ALA A 300 -11.36 6.45 -10.14
C ALA A 300 -12.85 6.23 -10.38
N ASP A 301 -13.63 6.16 -9.31
CA ASP A 301 -15.07 6.08 -9.33
C ASP A 301 -15.68 7.02 -8.27
N PRO A 302 -16.03 8.26 -8.67
CA PRO A 302 -16.67 9.22 -7.77
C PRO A 302 -18.05 8.77 -7.26
N ALA A 303 -18.69 7.82 -7.95
CA ALA A 303 -19.98 7.26 -7.53
C ALA A 303 -19.82 6.21 -6.42
N LEU A 304 -18.58 5.76 -6.14
CA LEU A 304 -18.29 4.86 -5.04
C LEU A 304 -18.68 5.53 -3.72
N SER A 305 -19.65 4.92 -3.03
CA SER A 305 -20.12 5.40 -1.73
C SER A 305 -18.98 5.38 -0.71
N LEU A 306 -18.75 6.50 -0.05
CA LEU A 306 -17.77 6.59 1.04
C LEU A 306 -18.14 5.60 2.16
N PRO A 307 -17.15 5.11 2.91
CA PRO A 307 -17.40 4.26 4.06
C PRO A 307 -18.27 4.96 5.09
N TYR A 308 -19.37 4.31 5.46
CA TYR A 308 -20.26 4.75 6.51
C TYR A 308 -20.39 3.65 7.57
N LEU A 309 -20.57 4.08 8.80
CA LEU A 309 -20.86 3.19 9.93
C LEU A 309 -22.36 3.16 10.19
N ASN A 310 -22.85 2.02 10.63
CA ASN A 310 -24.20 1.83 11.11
C ASN A 310 -24.17 1.28 12.54
N ALA A 311 -25.06 1.77 13.39
CA ALA A 311 -25.20 1.28 14.76
C ALA A 311 -26.38 0.32 14.84
N SER A 312 -26.20 -0.82 15.50
CA SER A 312 -27.27 -1.81 15.69
C SER A 312 -28.44 -1.30 16.53
N VAL A 313 -28.26 -0.18 17.23
CA VAL A 313 -29.26 0.45 18.10
C VAL A 313 -29.42 1.93 17.76
N LYS A 314 -30.65 2.42 17.84
CA LYS A 314 -30.97 3.86 17.70
C LYS A 314 -31.04 4.61 19.03
N LYS A 315 -31.19 3.89 20.14
CA LYS A 315 -31.22 4.43 21.51
C LYS A 315 -30.83 3.32 22.50
N ILE A 316 -30.31 3.71 23.66
CA ILE A 316 -29.97 2.78 24.75
C ILE A 316 -30.70 3.25 26.02
N ASP A 317 -31.54 2.38 26.56
CA ASP A 317 -32.37 2.71 27.71
C ASP A 317 -31.98 1.82 28.90
N PHE A 318 -31.45 2.45 29.95
CA PHE A 318 -31.17 1.84 31.24
C PHE A 318 -32.23 2.31 32.25
N ILE A 319 -33.42 1.71 32.17
CA ILE A 319 -34.57 2.09 32.98
C ILE A 319 -34.68 1.16 34.19
N ASN A 320 -35.06 1.71 35.34
CA ASN A 320 -35.29 0.98 36.59
C ASN A 320 -34.07 0.17 37.05
N ILE A 321 -32.86 0.74 36.96
CA ILE A 321 -31.68 0.07 37.49
C ILE A 321 -31.75 0.06 39.03
N GLU A 322 -31.64 -1.13 39.62
CA GLU A 322 -31.52 -1.32 41.06
C GLU A 322 -30.06 -1.05 41.50
N GLY A 323 -29.88 -0.15 42.47
CA GLY A 323 -28.61 0.51 42.77
C GLY A 323 -27.51 -0.30 43.48
N ALA A 324 -27.22 -1.53 43.04
CA ALA A 324 -26.25 -2.40 43.72
C ALA A 324 -25.08 -2.88 42.83
N ARG A 325 -25.23 -2.91 41.50
CA ARG A 325 -24.20 -3.44 40.58
C ARG A 325 -24.18 -2.65 39.28
N PRO A 326 -23.02 -2.54 38.61
CA PRO A 326 -22.96 -1.97 37.27
C PRO A 326 -23.85 -2.74 36.31
N VAL A 327 -24.54 -1.99 35.43
CA VAL A 327 -25.39 -2.55 34.38
C VAL A 327 -24.72 -2.29 33.04
N ILE A 328 -24.73 -3.33 32.20
CA ILE A 328 -23.99 -3.34 30.95
C ILE A 328 -24.96 -3.49 29.78
N SER A 329 -24.79 -2.67 28.75
CA SER A 329 -25.44 -2.84 27.45
C SER A 329 -24.38 -2.91 26.37
N VAL A 330 -24.54 -3.83 25.41
CA VAL A 330 -23.62 -3.98 24.27
C VAL A 330 -24.38 -3.65 22.99
N PHE A 331 -23.77 -2.85 22.12
CA PHE A 331 -24.25 -2.64 20.76
C PHE A 331 -23.12 -2.82 19.76
N ASN A 332 -23.46 -3.09 18.51
CA ASN A 332 -22.49 -3.29 17.44
C ASN A 332 -22.46 -2.09 16.52
N LEU A 333 -21.26 -1.74 16.08
CA LEU A 333 -21.01 -0.85 14.96
C LEU A 333 -20.56 -1.69 13.77
N THR A 334 -21.18 -1.47 12.61
CA THR A 334 -20.83 -2.13 11.36
C THR A 334 -20.38 -1.10 10.32
N CYS A 335 -19.33 -1.41 9.57
CA CYS A 335 -18.94 -0.68 8.37
C CYS A 335 -19.45 -1.50 7.17
N ASP A 336 -20.54 -1.03 6.57
CA ASP A 336 -21.26 -1.80 5.54
C ASP A 336 -20.58 -1.68 4.15
N ASN A 337 -19.72 -0.68 3.97
CA ASN A 337 -19.03 -0.36 2.72
C ASN A 337 -17.53 -0.69 2.75
N ILE A 338 -16.94 -0.81 1.57
CA ILE A 338 -15.49 -1.02 1.40
C ILE A 338 -14.73 0.28 1.70
N GLY A 339 -13.86 0.22 2.69
CA GLY A 339 -12.84 1.22 3.00
C GLY A 339 -12.26 1.09 4.40
N TYR A 340 -11.57 2.15 4.82
CA TYR A 340 -11.04 2.32 6.17
C TYR A 340 -11.75 3.49 6.87
N VAL A 341 -12.14 3.28 8.13
CA VAL A 341 -12.80 4.30 8.96
C VAL A 341 -12.28 4.22 10.39
N LYS A 342 -11.81 5.35 10.90
CA LYS A 342 -11.53 5.54 12.33
C LYS A 342 -12.73 6.19 13.00
N ALA A 343 -13.34 5.49 13.95
CA ALA A 343 -14.44 6.00 14.75
C ALA A 343 -13.93 6.46 16.11
N ARG A 344 -14.29 7.69 16.50
CA ARG A 344 -14.07 8.20 17.86
C ARG A 344 -15.40 8.26 18.58
N LEU A 345 -15.44 7.61 19.72
CA LEU A 345 -16.60 7.53 20.58
C LEU A 345 -16.36 8.43 21.79
N SER A 346 -17.27 9.36 22.01
CA SER A 346 -17.31 10.18 23.20
C SER A 346 -18.69 10.13 23.83
N LEU A 347 -18.72 10.22 25.16
CA LEU A 347 -19.96 10.35 25.90
C LEU A 347 -20.12 11.81 26.32
N ARG A 348 -21.29 12.38 26.03
CA ARG A 348 -21.65 13.74 26.43
C ARG A 348 -22.89 13.71 27.32
N ASN A 349 -22.84 14.42 28.43
CA ASN A 349 -24.04 14.72 29.21
C ASN A 349 -24.81 15.87 28.54
N THR A 350 -26.06 15.62 28.16
CA THR A 350 -26.89 16.63 27.47
C THR A 350 -27.38 17.77 28.36
N VAL A 351 -27.42 17.59 29.69
CA VAL A 351 -28.09 18.53 30.61
C VAL A 351 -27.08 19.31 31.49
N ASN A 352 -25.77 19.17 31.27
CA ASN A 352 -24.71 19.82 32.09
C ASN A 352 -24.99 19.70 33.61
N ASP A 353 -25.40 18.51 34.05
CA ASP A 353 -25.69 18.28 35.45
C ASP A 353 -24.39 18.06 36.23
N ASN A 354 -23.91 19.12 36.90
CA ASN A 354 -22.67 19.14 37.67
C ASN A 354 -22.67 18.15 38.85
N SER A 355 -23.80 17.50 39.17
CA SER A 355 -23.89 16.50 40.23
C SER A 355 -23.33 15.13 39.84
N LEU A 356 -23.04 14.88 38.56
CA LEU A 356 -22.55 13.59 38.10
C LEU A 356 -21.05 13.45 38.32
N GLN A 357 -20.64 12.36 38.97
CA GLN A 357 -19.23 12.04 39.12
C GLN A 357 -18.62 11.63 37.78
N PRO A 358 -17.32 11.88 37.56
CA PRO A 358 -16.57 11.21 36.50
C PRO A 358 -16.79 9.70 36.58
N GLU A 359 -16.85 8.99 35.45
CA GLU A 359 -17.02 7.52 35.40
C GLU A 359 -18.40 6.98 35.79
N SER A 360 -19.43 7.83 35.90
CA SER A 360 -20.83 7.37 36.11
C SER A 360 -21.32 6.47 34.96
N ILE A 361 -20.84 6.74 33.74
CA ILE A 361 -21.02 5.90 32.55
C ILE A 361 -19.67 5.79 31.86
N THR A 362 -19.32 4.59 31.43
CA THR A 362 -18.08 4.31 30.71
C THR A 362 -18.37 3.59 29.39
N LEU A 363 -17.47 3.77 28.44
CA LEU A 363 -17.46 3.07 27.16
C LEU A 363 -16.24 2.15 27.15
N SER A 364 -16.38 0.92 26.65
CA SER A 364 -15.26 -0.02 26.54
C SER A 364 -14.15 0.49 25.61
N ASN A 365 -14.52 1.27 24.60
CA ASN A 365 -13.62 1.76 23.57
C ASN A 365 -13.95 3.21 23.24
N THR A 366 -12.93 4.05 23.18
CA THR A 366 -13.03 5.46 22.76
C THR A 366 -12.58 5.66 21.31
N VAL A 367 -11.81 4.72 20.76
CA VAL A 367 -11.37 4.70 19.37
C VAL A 367 -11.52 3.27 18.84
N ILE A 368 -12.10 3.16 17.64
CA ILE A 368 -12.32 1.88 16.97
C ILE A 368 -11.95 2.06 15.50
N ASP A 369 -11.11 1.17 14.98
CA ASP A 369 -10.74 1.12 13.57
C ASP A 369 -11.55 0.06 12.84
N PHE A 370 -12.22 0.49 11.77
CA PHE A 370 -12.87 -0.37 10.80
C PHE A 370 -12.00 -0.42 9.56
N ASN A 371 -11.66 -1.63 9.15
CA ASN A 371 -10.92 -1.85 7.93
C ASN A 371 -11.52 -3.03 7.18
N SER A 372 -12.41 -2.74 6.24
CA SER A 372 -13.01 -3.77 5.37
C SER A 372 -11.95 -4.57 4.61
N PHE A 373 -10.78 -3.96 4.34
CA PHE A 373 -9.66 -4.58 3.65
C PHE A 373 -9.02 -5.72 4.45
N GLU A 374 -9.17 -5.70 5.78
CA GLU A 374 -8.66 -6.70 6.73
C GLU A 374 -9.81 -7.54 7.35
N GLY A 375 -11.04 -7.42 6.82
CA GLY A 375 -12.21 -8.09 7.39
C GLY A 375 -12.67 -7.51 8.74
N LYS A 376 -12.13 -6.36 9.17
CA LYS A 376 -12.52 -5.66 10.40
C LYS A 376 -13.71 -4.74 10.12
N THR A 377 -14.86 -5.33 9.83
CA THR A 377 -16.09 -4.59 9.47
C THR A 377 -17.06 -4.44 10.63
N VAL A 378 -16.89 -5.17 11.73
CA VAL A 378 -17.80 -5.15 12.88
C VAL A 378 -17.01 -5.00 14.17
N ALA A 379 -17.50 -4.14 15.07
CA ALA A 379 -16.95 -3.97 16.41
C ALA A 379 -18.08 -3.82 17.44
N SER A 380 -17.92 -4.47 18.59
CA SER A 380 -18.85 -4.35 19.70
C SER A 380 -18.40 -3.25 20.66
N VAL A 381 -19.35 -2.43 21.09
CA VAL A 381 -19.16 -1.35 22.06
C VAL A 381 -19.99 -1.64 23.28
N THR A 382 -19.34 -1.67 24.43
CA THR A 382 -19.99 -1.90 25.72
C THR A 382 -20.16 -0.57 26.43
N VAL A 383 -21.39 -0.30 26.86
CA VAL A 383 -21.76 0.83 27.70
C VAL A 383 -22.03 0.29 29.09
N GLU A 384 -21.28 0.77 30.07
CA GLU A 384 -21.44 0.39 31.47
C GLU A 384 -21.93 1.59 32.27
N VAL A 385 -22.95 1.37 33.10
CA VAL A 385 -23.54 2.36 33.98
C VAL A 385 -23.32 1.94 35.42
N ASN A 386 -22.67 2.77 36.22
CA ASN A 386 -22.53 2.56 37.65
C ASN A 386 -23.66 3.28 38.41
N PRO A 387 -24.69 2.56 38.88
CA PRO A 387 -25.87 3.19 39.47
C PRO A 387 -25.60 3.90 40.80
N LEU A 388 -24.45 3.67 41.45
CA LEU A 388 -24.07 4.33 42.69
C LEU A 388 -23.79 5.82 42.52
N HIS A 389 -23.45 6.26 41.31
CA HIS A 389 -23.11 7.66 41.02
C HIS A 389 -24.33 8.51 40.63
N PHE A 390 -25.53 7.93 40.62
CA PHE A 390 -26.76 8.61 40.20
C PHE A 390 -27.71 8.86 41.39
N VAL A 391 -28.41 9.99 41.35
CA VAL A 391 -29.52 10.25 42.28
C VAL A 391 -30.70 9.37 41.89
N LYS A 392 -31.24 8.65 42.87
CA LYS A 392 -32.37 7.75 42.68
C LYS A 392 -33.63 8.50 42.25
N ASP A 393 -34.45 7.83 41.45
CA ASP A 393 -35.73 8.31 40.89
C ASP A 393 -35.59 9.59 40.03
N LYS A 394 -34.36 9.91 39.58
CA LYS A 394 -34.07 10.98 38.63
C LYS A 394 -33.67 10.37 37.28
N GLN A 395 -34.20 10.95 36.21
CA GLN A 395 -33.83 10.59 34.84
C GLN A 395 -32.64 11.43 34.37
N TYR A 396 -31.64 10.76 33.81
CA TYR A 396 -30.46 11.36 33.21
C TYR A 396 -30.40 11.04 31.72
N SER A 397 -29.99 12.01 30.91
CA SER A 397 -29.87 11.87 29.46
C SER A 397 -28.44 12.15 29.00
N PHE A 398 -27.89 11.20 28.26
CA PHE A 398 -26.56 11.27 27.68
C PHE A 398 -26.64 11.00 26.18
N GLU A 399 -25.59 11.37 25.47
CA GLU A 399 -25.42 11.09 24.05
C GLU A 399 -24.05 10.44 23.84
N ILE A 400 -24.06 9.27 23.20
CA ILE A 400 -22.84 8.70 22.63
C ILE A 400 -22.67 9.34 21.25
N SER A 401 -21.65 10.19 21.12
CA SER A 401 -21.23 10.80 19.86
C SER A 401 -20.17 9.94 19.21
N ILE A 402 -20.44 9.43 18.01
CA ILE A 402 -19.53 8.64 17.19
C ILE A 402 -19.13 9.50 16.01
N ALA A 403 -17.91 10.04 16.05
CA ALA A 403 -17.38 10.89 14.99
C ALA A 403 -16.40 10.10 14.11
N THR A 404 -16.54 10.22 12.81
CA THR A 404 -15.60 9.72 11.80
C THR A 404 -15.17 10.87 10.89
N LEU A 405 -14.27 10.60 9.93
CA LEU A 405 -13.92 11.57 8.90
C LEU A 405 -15.10 11.95 7.99
N TYR A 406 -16.07 11.04 7.83
CA TYR A 406 -17.13 11.14 6.82
C TYR A 406 -18.51 11.44 7.42
N GLN A 407 -18.72 11.12 8.70
CA GLN A 407 -20.03 11.22 9.34
C GLN A 407 -19.94 11.40 10.85
N ALA A 408 -21.05 11.86 11.43
CA ALA A 408 -21.27 11.86 12.86
C ALA A 408 -22.59 11.14 13.17
N ILE A 409 -22.55 10.18 14.11
CA ILE A 409 -23.73 9.47 14.61
C ILE A 409 -23.92 9.84 16.08
N THR A 410 -25.16 10.07 16.48
CA THR A 410 -25.52 10.31 17.88
C THR A 410 -26.50 9.24 18.34
N ILE A 411 -26.14 8.53 19.42
CA ILE A 411 -27.02 7.53 20.04
C ILE A 411 -27.43 8.08 21.42
N PRO A 412 -28.71 8.43 21.62
CA PRO A 412 -29.22 8.86 22.92
C PRO A 412 -29.21 7.70 23.92
N VAL A 413 -28.80 8.00 25.15
CA VAL A 413 -28.72 7.08 26.28
C VAL A 413 -29.53 7.65 27.44
N THR A 414 -30.53 6.90 27.89
CA THR A 414 -31.36 7.27 29.05
C THR A 414 -30.98 6.42 30.24
N VAL A 415 -30.76 7.03 31.40
CA VAL A 415 -30.48 6.32 32.66
C VAL A 415 -31.49 6.73 33.72
N THR A 416 -32.12 5.76 34.37
CA THR A 416 -32.99 5.98 35.53
C THR A 416 -32.70 4.91 36.57
N VAL A 417 -32.14 5.33 37.70
CA VAL A 417 -31.82 4.45 38.83
C VAL A 417 -32.96 4.54 39.85
N VAL A 418 -33.47 3.40 40.31
CA VAL A 418 -34.57 3.33 41.27
C VAL A 418 -34.09 2.79 42.62
N PHE A 419 -34.79 3.16 43.69
CA PHE A 419 -34.52 2.58 45.00
C PHE A 419 -34.94 1.09 45.03
N PRO A 420 -34.07 0.15 45.41
CA PRO A 420 -34.39 -1.28 45.45
C PRO A 420 -35.24 -1.62 46.68
N LYS A 421 -36.52 -1.23 46.65
CA LYS A 421 -37.46 -1.39 47.79
C LYS A 421 -37.55 -2.83 48.27
N LYS A 422 -37.58 -3.79 47.34
CA LYS A 422 -37.71 -5.22 47.65
C LYS A 422 -36.49 -5.76 48.38
N GLU A 423 -35.29 -5.47 47.88
CA GLU A 423 -34.04 -5.92 48.47
C GLU A 423 -33.82 -5.26 49.82
N TYR A 424 -34.08 -3.95 49.92
CA TYR A 424 -34.04 -3.23 51.19
C TYR A 424 -35.00 -3.84 52.24
N ALA A 425 -36.25 -4.14 51.85
CA ALA A 425 -37.22 -4.78 52.74
C ALA A 425 -36.76 -6.18 53.18
N ILE A 426 -36.17 -6.98 52.29
CA ILE A 426 -35.60 -8.29 52.62
C ILE A 426 -34.43 -8.13 53.60
N TYR A 427 -33.53 -7.16 53.39
CA TYR A 427 -32.43 -6.90 54.31
C TYR A 427 -32.93 -6.44 55.68
N LEU A 428 -33.90 -5.52 55.71
CA LEU A 428 -34.51 -5.04 56.95
C LEU A 428 -35.21 -6.18 57.70
N ALA A 429 -35.91 -7.08 57.00
CA ALA A 429 -36.50 -8.28 57.58
C ALA A 429 -35.45 -9.26 58.11
N LYS A 430 -34.31 -9.45 57.41
CA LYS A 430 -33.19 -10.26 57.89
C LYS A 430 -32.61 -9.71 59.18
N TYR A 431 -32.30 -8.41 59.24
CA TYR A 431 -31.79 -7.79 60.47
C TYR A 431 -32.83 -7.81 61.59
N ALA A 432 -34.11 -7.61 61.29
CA ALA A 432 -35.20 -7.75 62.26
C ALA A 432 -35.30 -9.19 62.80
N ALA A 433 -35.14 -10.20 61.96
CA ALA A 433 -35.10 -11.61 62.38
C ALA A 433 -33.89 -11.91 63.26
N PHE A 434 -32.69 -11.41 62.92
CA PHE A 434 -31.50 -11.52 63.77
C PHE A 434 -31.72 -10.84 65.12
N GLY A 435 -32.32 -9.63 65.13
CA GLY A 435 -32.71 -8.93 66.34
C GLY A 435 -33.69 -9.73 67.19
N ALA A 436 -34.75 -10.29 66.58
CA ALA A 436 -35.73 -11.11 67.28
C ALA A 436 -35.10 -12.37 67.90
N VAL A 437 -34.24 -13.08 67.16
CA VAL A 437 -33.49 -14.24 67.68
C VAL A 437 -32.58 -13.83 68.83
N PHE A 438 -31.90 -12.69 68.74
CA PHE A 438 -31.06 -12.16 69.80
C PHE A 438 -31.86 -11.87 71.08
N PHE A 439 -33.01 -11.19 70.97
CA PHE A 439 -33.88 -10.93 72.11
C PHE A 439 -34.50 -12.21 72.71
N LEU A 440 -34.85 -13.20 71.87
CA LEU A 440 -35.31 -14.50 72.35
C LEU A 440 -34.21 -15.26 73.10
N LEU A 441 -32.97 -15.20 72.62
CA LEU A 441 -31.81 -15.80 73.32
C LEU A 441 -31.55 -15.12 74.66
N ILE A 442 -31.59 -13.79 74.71
CA ILE A 442 -31.46 -13.03 75.96
C ILE A 442 -32.56 -13.42 76.93
N ARG A 443 -33.80 -13.48 76.45
CA ARG A 443 -34.96 -13.89 77.27
C ARG A 443 -34.77 -15.30 77.82
N ALA A 444 -34.36 -16.27 76.99
CA ALA A 444 -34.13 -17.63 77.44
C ALA A 444 -32.99 -17.72 78.48
N ILE A 445 -31.97 -16.88 78.36
CA ILE A 445 -30.90 -16.76 79.36
C ILE A 445 -31.46 -16.15 80.66
N ASP A 446 -32.26 -15.08 80.57
CA ASP A 446 -32.84 -14.38 81.72
C ASP A 446 -33.84 -15.26 82.49
N GLU A 447 -34.75 -15.94 81.79
CA GLU A 447 -35.70 -16.91 82.37
C GLU A 447 -34.96 -18.03 83.12
N LYS A 448 -33.89 -18.59 82.52
CA LYS A 448 -33.09 -19.65 83.15
C LYS A 448 -32.32 -19.17 84.39
N ILE A 449 -31.99 -17.88 84.45
CA ILE A 449 -31.19 -17.30 85.52
C ILE A 449 -32.06 -16.82 86.69
N THR A 450 -33.28 -16.36 86.40
CA THR A 450 -34.23 -15.80 87.37
C THR A 450 -35.32 -16.78 87.80
N ASP A 451 -35.44 -17.94 87.15
CA ASP A 451 -36.45 -18.98 87.42
C ASP A 451 -37.90 -18.47 87.29
N ARG A 452 -38.10 -17.34 86.57
CA ARG A 452 -39.41 -16.75 86.28
C ARG A 452 -39.93 -17.28 84.96
N GLN A 453 -41.10 -17.92 84.98
CA GLN A 453 -41.77 -18.47 83.80
C GLN A 453 -42.89 -17.56 83.23
N ASP A 454 -43.09 -16.36 83.80
CA ASP A 454 -44.26 -15.55 83.46
C ASP A 454 -44.14 -14.90 82.08
N PHE A 455 -45.19 -15.06 81.28
CA PHE A 455 -45.19 -14.74 79.85
C PHE A 455 -45.29 -13.23 79.55
N TYR A 456 -45.59 -12.39 80.55
CA TYR A 456 -45.55 -10.93 80.54
C TYR A 456 -45.29 -10.44 81.97
N PRO A 457 -44.40 -9.47 82.22
CA PRO A 457 -44.46 -8.79 83.50
C PRO A 457 -45.72 -7.91 83.48
N GLU A 458 -46.59 -8.05 84.48
CA GLU A 458 -47.30 -6.87 84.97
C GLU A 458 -46.26 -5.76 85.09
N ILE A 459 -46.53 -4.59 84.50
CA ILE A 459 -45.61 -3.45 84.45
C ILE A 459 -44.95 -3.35 85.82
N PRO A 460 -43.64 -3.64 85.94
CA PRO A 460 -43.05 -3.84 87.24
C PRO A 460 -43.09 -2.47 87.93
N THR A 461 -43.86 -2.38 89.01
CA THR A 461 -43.82 -1.19 89.86
C THR A 461 -42.37 -1.00 90.30
N PHE A 462 -41.89 0.25 90.37
CA PHE A 462 -40.50 0.55 90.74
C PHE A 462 -40.04 -0.19 92.03
N ALA A 463 -40.97 -0.46 92.95
CA ALA A 463 -40.74 -1.25 94.16
C ALA A 463 -40.42 -2.74 93.90
N GLY A 464 -41.07 -3.37 92.90
CA GLY A 464 -40.81 -4.77 92.51
C GLY A 464 -39.48 -4.96 91.78
N ILE A 465 -39.04 -3.95 91.02
CA ILE A 465 -37.70 -3.94 90.39
C ILE A 465 -36.63 -3.84 91.48
N TYR A 466 -36.80 -2.92 92.45
CA TYR A 466 -35.82 -2.66 93.50
C TYR A 466 -35.64 -3.87 94.44
N ASN A 467 -36.73 -4.52 94.87
CA ASN A 467 -36.67 -5.70 95.73
C ASN A 467 -36.15 -6.96 95.01
N SER A 468 -36.26 -7.04 93.68
CA SER A 468 -35.69 -8.15 92.89
C SER A 468 -34.22 -7.90 92.50
N PHE A 469 -33.70 -6.69 92.72
CA PHE A 469 -32.36 -6.29 92.28
C PHE A 469 -31.28 -6.76 93.26
N GLU A 470 -31.54 -6.75 94.56
CA GLU A 470 -30.57 -7.19 95.59
C GLU A 470 -30.22 -8.68 95.47
N ASP A 471 -31.20 -9.55 95.20
CA ASP A 471 -30.99 -11.00 95.12
C ASP A 471 -30.39 -11.48 93.78
N PHE A 472 -30.47 -10.66 92.72
CA PHE A 472 -30.08 -11.07 91.36
C PHE A 472 -29.07 -10.11 90.68
N TYR A 473 -28.49 -9.15 91.41
CA TYR A 473 -27.57 -8.13 90.89
C TYR A 473 -26.45 -8.69 90.00
N TRP A 474 -25.72 -9.70 90.48
CA TRP A 474 -24.61 -10.31 89.76
C TRP A 474 -25.05 -11.02 88.48
N LYS A 475 -26.26 -11.59 88.50
CA LYS A 475 -26.86 -12.30 87.38
C LYS A 475 -27.25 -11.32 86.26
N TYR A 476 -27.84 -10.17 86.60
CA TYR A 476 -28.12 -9.11 85.63
C TYR A 476 -26.84 -8.53 85.01
N ILE A 477 -25.77 -8.34 85.78
CA ILE A 477 -24.46 -7.91 85.25
C ILE A 477 -23.92 -8.93 84.25
N ILE A 478 -24.02 -10.24 84.54
CA ILE A 478 -23.57 -11.28 83.62
C ILE A 478 -24.39 -11.27 82.33
N VAL A 479 -25.71 -11.17 82.40
CA VAL A 479 -26.59 -11.03 81.22
C VAL A 479 -26.22 -9.78 80.42
N PHE A 480 -25.96 -8.65 81.09
CA PHE A 480 -25.52 -7.42 80.45
C PHE A 480 -24.17 -7.55 79.76
N ILE A 481 -23.18 -8.21 80.39
CA ILE A 481 -21.87 -8.48 79.78
C ILE A 481 -22.02 -9.43 78.58
N ILE A 482 -22.86 -10.46 78.66
CA ILE A 482 -23.15 -11.36 77.54
C ILE A 482 -23.83 -10.59 76.40
N MET A 483 -24.75 -9.68 76.69
CA MET A 483 -25.37 -8.80 75.69
C MET A 483 -24.35 -7.89 75.03
N LEU A 484 -23.49 -7.23 75.82
CA LEU A 484 -22.46 -6.33 75.31
C LEU A 484 -21.47 -7.08 74.42
N CYS A 485 -21.01 -8.26 74.86
CA CYS A 485 -20.15 -9.15 74.09
C CYS A 485 -20.83 -9.64 72.82
N GLY A 486 -22.11 -10.03 72.88
CA GLY A 486 -22.91 -10.45 71.73
C GLY A 486 -23.08 -9.33 70.69
N LEU A 487 -23.30 -8.09 71.14
CA LEU A 487 -23.36 -6.90 70.29
C LEU A 487 -22.02 -6.60 69.63
N ILE A 488 -20.92 -6.64 70.39
CA ILE A 488 -19.57 -6.41 69.85
C ILE A 488 -19.16 -7.52 68.86
N LEU A 489 -19.47 -8.78 69.17
CA LEU A 489 -19.17 -9.92 68.31
C LEU A 489 -20.02 -9.90 67.05
N SER A 490 -21.34 -9.65 67.15
CA SER A 490 -22.23 -9.53 65.99
C SER A 490 -21.81 -8.37 65.08
N PHE A 491 -21.44 -7.21 65.64
CA PHE A 491 -20.89 -6.09 64.86
C PHE A 491 -19.61 -6.48 64.11
N ARG A 492 -18.67 -7.19 64.77
CA ARG A 492 -17.44 -7.69 64.12
C ARG A 492 -17.74 -8.72 63.03
N LEU A 493 -18.72 -9.59 63.25
CA LEU A 493 -19.10 -10.66 62.32
C LEU A 493 -19.82 -10.10 61.08
N ILE A 494 -20.73 -9.13 61.28
CA ILE A 494 -21.40 -8.37 60.22
C ILE A 494 -20.36 -7.62 59.39
N LYS A 495 -19.46 -6.87 60.04
CA LYS A 495 -18.38 -6.15 59.33
C LYS A 495 -17.50 -7.11 58.49
N LYS A 496 -17.19 -8.29 59.01
CA LYS A 496 -16.38 -9.30 58.31
C LYS A 496 -17.12 -9.98 57.15
N LEU A 497 -18.42 -10.30 57.33
CA LEU A 497 -19.25 -10.95 56.30
C LEU A 497 -19.62 -9.99 55.16
N GLU A 498 -19.88 -8.74 55.49
CA GLU A 498 -20.32 -7.72 54.54
C GLU A 498 -19.15 -6.98 53.86
N LYS A 499 -17.90 -7.27 54.27
CA LYS A 499 -16.69 -6.60 53.79
C LYS A 499 -16.79 -5.06 53.85
N LEU A 500 -17.35 -4.56 54.96
CA LEU A 500 -17.43 -3.12 55.28
C LEU A 500 -16.11 -2.56 55.79
#